data_AF-A0A6B0T7U0-F1
#
_entry.id   AF-A0A6B0T7U0-F1
#
_cell.length_a   1.000
_cell.length_b   1.000
_cell.length_c   1.000
_cell.angle_alpha   90.00
_cell.angle_beta   90.00
_cell.angle_gamma   90.00
#
_symmetry.space_group_name_H-M   'P 1'
#
loop_
_entity.id
_entity.type
_entity.pdbx_description
1 polymer ?
#
loop_
_entity_poly.entity_id
_entity_poly.type
_entity_poly.pdbx_seq_one_letter_code
_entity_poly.pdbx_strand_id
1 'polypeptide(L)'
;MRIECLGGDDPELAVVGGIHGDEPCGINAVERVLDDPPELDRPVKFIVANEEAIAAGERYLEEDLNRAFPGDPDGPTHESRLAARLTEELDGCLVFSMHSTQSYDGTFALIHEPDARVRPVLKHLSVDAVVDVGSHSDGRLFDAVPTTIEVECGYQGSDQATENASRLLREFLGATGALPQERTPEADSVPLFRLDRQIPKDEASSYAVYASNFEQVAEGEPFAAADDREVTADEPFYPVLMSPYGYETVFGYTAQRLGTVEEFDQLAE
;
A
#
# COMPACT_ATOMS: atom_id res chain seq x y z
N MET A 1 13.47 -11.77 8.16
CA MET A 1 12.39 -12.07 7.22
C MET A 1 12.03 -13.53 7.34
N ARG A 2 10.75 -13.80 7.57
CA ARG A 2 10.18 -15.14 7.61
C ARG A 2 9.34 -15.36 6.37
N ILE A 3 9.47 -16.53 5.76
CA ILE A 3 8.78 -16.92 4.54
C ILE A 3 8.14 -18.28 4.79
N GLU A 4 6.84 -18.38 4.54
CA GLU A 4 6.09 -19.63 4.59
C GLU A 4 5.36 -19.81 3.25
N CYS A 5 5.45 -21.00 2.66
CA CYS A 5 4.75 -21.32 1.41
C CYS A 5 3.61 -22.31 1.70
N LEU A 6 2.41 -21.97 1.26
CA LEU A 6 1.22 -22.82 1.36
C LEU A 6 0.71 -23.15 -0.05
N GLY A 7 0.03 -24.29 -0.23
CA GLY A 7 -0.63 -24.64 -1.51
C GLY A 7 0.27 -25.28 -2.57
N GLY A 8 1.55 -25.55 -2.28
CA GLY A 8 2.48 -26.28 -3.16
C GLY A 8 3.84 -25.61 -3.33
N ASP A 9 4.57 -26.04 -4.37
CA ASP A 9 5.88 -25.49 -4.76
C ASP A 9 5.71 -24.39 -5.84
N ASP A 10 6.75 -23.58 -6.07
CA ASP A 10 6.79 -22.54 -7.12
C ASP A 10 5.66 -21.49 -7.05
N PRO A 11 5.56 -20.70 -5.96
CA PRO A 11 4.52 -19.67 -5.82
C PRO A 11 4.66 -18.54 -6.83
N GLU A 12 3.57 -18.27 -7.55
CA GLU A 12 3.40 -17.11 -8.44
C GLU A 12 2.69 -15.92 -7.75
N LEU A 13 2.28 -16.13 -6.49
CA LEU A 13 1.56 -15.18 -5.66
C LEU A 13 2.34 -14.98 -4.35
N ALA A 14 2.47 -13.74 -3.91
CA ALA A 14 3.08 -13.43 -2.62
C ALA A 14 2.24 -12.43 -1.84
N VAL A 15 2.13 -12.65 -0.54
CA VAL A 15 1.51 -11.75 0.44
C VAL A 15 2.61 -11.27 1.38
N VAL A 16 2.74 -9.96 1.53
CA VAL A 16 3.80 -9.33 2.32
C VAL A 16 3.17 -8.47 3.41
N GLY A 17 3.58 -8.73 4.65
CA GLY A 17 3.31 -7.88 5.81
C GLY A 17 4.60 -7.43 6.48
N GLY A 18 4.54 -6.30 7.18
CA GLY A 18 5.68 -5.84 8.00
C GLY A 18 6.84 -5.29 7.20
N ILE A 19 6.57 -4.58 6.08
CA ILE A 19 7.56 -3.70 5.45
C ILE A 19 8.01 -2.63 6.45
N HIS A 20 7.05 -2.04 7.16
CA HIS A 20 7.29 -1.21 8.34
C HIS A 20 6.96 -2.00 9.61
N GLY A 21 7.85 -1.96 10.60
CA GLY A 21 7.71 -2.76 11.82
C GLY A 21 6.63 -2.27 12.79
N ASP A 22 6.20 -1.01 12.67
CA ASP A 22 5.18 -0.35 13.49
C ASP A 22 3.77 -0.39 12.87
N GLU A 23 3.58 -1.15 11.80
CA GLU A 23 2.30 -1.35 11.09
C GLU A 23 1.79 -2.80 11.29
N PRO A 24 1.15 -3.12 12.43
CA PRO A 24 0.84 -4.50 12.80
C PRO A 24 -0.26 -5.17 11.95
N CYS A 25 -1.04 -4.42 11.19
CA CYS A 25 -2.21 -4.95 10.47
C CYS A 25 -1.85 -6.08 9.48
N GLY A 26 -0.86 -5.86 8.62
CA GLY A 26 -0.42 -6.83 7.63
C GLY A 26 0.26 -8.04 8.26
N ILE A 27 1.05 -7.82 9.33
CA ILE A 27 1.70 -8.88 10.10
C ILE A 27 0.63 -9.79 10.69
N ASN A 28 -0.33 -9.23 11.44
CA ASN A 28 -1.41 -9.97 12.06
C ASN A 28 -2.27 -10.73 11.04
N ALA A 29 -2.53 -10.14 9.86
CA ALA A 29 -3.27 -10.81 8.80
C ALA A 29 -2.51 -12.06 8.27
N VAL A 30 -1.19 -11.95 8.09
CA VAL A 30 -0.34 -13.10 7.73
C VAL A 30 -0.31 -14.15 8.84
N GLU A 31 -0.05 -13.76 10.09
CA GLU A 31 -0.04 -14.69 11.23
C GLU A 31 -1.36 -15.45 11.36
N ARG A 32 -2.51 -14.77 11.20
CA ARG A 32 -3.83 -15.41 11.26
C ARG A 32 -4.02 -16.51 10.22
N VAL A 33 -3.48 -16.32 9.01
CA VAL A 33 -3.52 -17.34 7.95
C VAL A 33 -2.57 -18.50 8.28
N LEU A 34 -1.41 -18.22 8.84
CA LEU A 34 -0.43 -19.27 9.18
C LEU A 34 -0.85 -20.09 10.42
N ASP A 35 -1.58 -19.48 11.36
CA ASP A 35 -2.11 -20.14 12.55
C ASP A 35 -3.28 -21.09 12.23
N ASP A 36 -4.10 -20.77 11.23
CA ASP A 36 -5.19 -21.61 10.71
C ASP A 36 -5.15 -21.68 9.17
N PRO A 37 -4.21 -22.44 8.58
CA PRO A 37 -3.97 -22.46 7.14
C PRO A 37 -5.18 -22.97 6.35
N PRO A 38 -5.72 -22.19 5.38
CA PRO A 38 -6.73 -22.69 4.47
C PRO A 38 -6.12 -23.68 3.46
N GLU A 39 -6.97 -24.56 2.91
CA GLU A 39 -6.60 -25.32 1.72
C GLU A 39 -6.57 -24.38 0.50
N LEU A 40 -5.37 -24.13 -0.03
CA LEU A 40 -5.16 -23.28 -1.19
C LEU A 40 -5.10 -24.11 -2.47
N ASP A 41 -5.79 -23.65 -3.51
CA ASP A 41 -5.82 -24.27 -4.84
C ASP A 41 -4.58 -23.89 -5.69
N ARG A 42 -3.78 -22.94 -5.20
CA ARG A 42 -2.55 -22.47 -5.83
C ARG A 42 -1.47 -22.19 -4.78
N PRO A 43 -0.18 -22.38 -5.12
CA PRO A 43 0.91 -22.02 -4.22
C PRO A 43 0.98 -20.51 -3.95
N VAL A 44 1.08 -20.12 -2.68
CA VAL A 44 1.20 -18.73 -2.23
C VAL A 44 2.32 -18.60 -1.20
N LYS A 45 3.15 -17.59 -1.37
CA LYS A 45 4.21 -17.21 -0.43
C LYS A 45 3.66 -16.18 0.57
N PHE A 46 3.82 -16.42 1.86
CA PHE A 46 3.46 -15.50 2.93
C PHE A 46 4.73 -15.01 3.61
N ILE A 47 4.94 -13.68 3.63
CA ILE A 47 6.18 -13.06 4.08
C ILE A 47 5.90 -12.08 5.23
N VAL A 48 6.67 -12.22 6.30
CA VAL A 48 6.86 -11.19 7.33
C VAL A 48 8.25 -10.58 7.09
N ALA A 49 8.29 -9.35 6.56
CA ALA A 49 9.51 -8.78 5.96
C ALA A 49 10.55 -8.36 7.01
N ASN A 50 10.32 -7.26 7.73
CA ASN A 50 11.30 -6.66 8.63
C ASN A 50 11.13 -7.10 10.10
N GLU A 51 11.37 -8.39 10.38
CA GLU A 51 11.25 -8.97 11.73
C GLU A 51 12.06 -8.21 12.80
N GLU A 52 13.19 -7.59 12.45
CA GLU A 52 14.00 -6.84 13.41
C GLU A 52 13.33 -5.52 13.81
N ALA A 53 12.78 -4.76 12.83
CA ALA A 53 11.99 -3.56 13.13
C ALA A 53 10.69 -3.89 13.87
N ILE A 54 10.04 -5.01 13.52
CA ILE A 54 8.85 -5.53 14.23
C ILE A 54 9.18 -5.82 15.69
N ALA A 55 10.29 -6.51 15.96
CA ALA A 55 10.71 -6.81 17.32
C ALA A 55 11.06 -5.56 18.14
N ALA A 56 11.54 -4.50 17.48
CA ALA A 56 11.80 -3.20 18.09
C ALA A 56 10.51 -2.36 18.30
N GLY A 57 9.43 -2.67 17.56
CA GLY A 57 8.22 -1.84 17.51
C GLY A 57 8.47 -0.50 16.82
N GLU A 58 9.45 -0.46 15.92
CA GLU A 58 9.86 0.74 15.18
C GLU A 58 9.52 0.57 13.69
N ARG A 59 9.34 1.68 12.98
CA ARG A 59 9.07 1.67 11.54
C ARG A 59 10.17 0.96 10.75
N TYR A 60 11.42 1.28 11.07
CA TYR A 60 12.65 0.72 10.52
C TYR A 60 13.81 0.95 11.50
N LEU A 61 14.98 0.33 11.27
CA LEU A 61 16.15 0.43 12.15
C LEU A 61 17.23 1.38 11.63
N GLU A 62 17.63 1.25 10.36
CA GLU A 62 18.72 2.06 9.79
C GLU A 62 18.26 2.98 8.66
N GLU A 63 17.38 2.49 7.76
CA GLU A 63 16.70 3.30 6.75
C GLU A 63 15.30 2.74 6.44
N ASP A 64 14.41 3.54 5.84
CA ASP A 64 13.07 3.07 5.50
C ASP A 64 13.14 1.99 4.41
N LEU A 65 12.70 0.77 4.73
CA LEU A 65 12.69 -0.36 3.79
C LEU A 65 11.89 -0.03 2.52
N ASN A 66 10.80 0.75 2.61
CA ASN A 66 10.02 1.18 1.45
C ASN A 66 10.64 2.37 0.69
N ARG A 67 11.93 2.63 0.93
CA ARG A 67 12.82 3.52 0.16
C ARG A 67 14.11 2.84 -0.28
N ALA A 68 14.29 1.57 0.08
CA ALA A 68 15.53 0.83 -0.13
C ALA A 68 15.49 -0.09 -1.36
N PHE A 69 14.34 -0.29 -2.02
CA PHE A 69 14.23 -1.20 -3.17
C PHE A 69 14.94 -0.64 -4.41
N PRO A 70 15.55 -1.51 -5.26
CA PRO A 70 15.62 -2.97 -5.17
C PRO A 70 16.68 -3.51 -4.18
N GLY A 71 17.34 -2.65 -3.42
CA GLY A 71 18.32 -3.03 -2.40
C GLY A 71 19.71 -3.32 -2.95
N ASP A 72 20.63 -3.58 -2.04
CA ASP A 72 21.99 -4.05 -2.31
C ASP A 72 22.32 -5.20 -1.34
N PRO A 73 22.61 -6.42 -1.83
CA PRO A 73 22.96 -7.56 -0.96
C PRO A 73 24.23 -7.32 -0.13
N ASP A 74 25.12 -6.44 -0.59
CA ASP A 74 26.32 -5.99 0.12
C ASP A 74 26.15 -4.57 0.71
N GLY A 75 24.92 -4.06 0.71
CA GLY A 75 24.56 -2.74 1.19
C GLY A 75 24.93 -2.53 2.67
N PRO A 76 25.18 -1.27 3.09
CA PRO A 76 25.68 -0.98 4.43
C PRO A 76 24.61 -1.19 5.52
N THR A 77 23.35 -0.96 5.20
CA THR A 77 22.19 -1.04 6.12
C THR A 77 21.54 -2.42 6.09
N HIS A 78 20.87 -2.76 7.18
CA HIS A 78 19.98 -3.91 7.30
C HIS A 78 18.89 -3.87 6.23
N GLU A 79 18.19 -2.74 6.08
CA GLU A 79 17.10 -2.60 5.14
C GLU A 79 17.55 -2.69 3.67
N SER A 80 18.73 -2.19 3.29
CA SER A 80 19.25 -2.36 1.92
C SER A 80 19.47 -3.84 1.58
N ARG A 81 20.07 -4.61 2.50
CA ARG A 81 20.29 -6.05 2.32
C ARG A 81 18.98 -6.83 2.38
N LEU A 82 18.03 -6.39 3.20
CA LEU A 82 16.70 -6.98 3.30
C LEU A 82 15.90 -6.73 2.01
N ALA A 83 15.93 -5.52 1.46
CA ALA A 83 15.29 -5.17 0.20
C ALA A 83 15.81 -6.07 -0.94
N ALA A 84 17.14 -6.25 -1.06
CA ALA A 84 17.72 -7.13 -2.08
C ALA A 84 17.21 -8.58 -1.98
N ARG A 85 17.16 -9.14 -0.76
CA ARG A 85 16.61 -10.48 -0.54
C ARG A 85 15.12 -10.56 -0.85
N LEU A 86 14.34 -9.56 -0.43
CA LEU A 86 12.91 -9.53 -0.68
C LEU A 86 12.61 -9.38 -2.18
N THR A 87 13.39 -8.59 -2.91
CA THR A 87 13.32 -8.48 -4.37
C THR A 87 13.55 -9.83 -5.05
N GLU A 88 14.61 -10.56 -4.65
CA GLU A 88 14.88 -11.90 -5.20
C GLU A 88 13.74 -12.89 -4.90
N GLU A 89 13.20 -12.85 -3.67
CA GLU A 89 12.10 -13.74 -3.27
C GLU A 89 10.77 -13.43 -3.96
N LEU A 90 10.55 -12.20 -4.41
CA LEU A 90 9.31 -11.76 -5.06
C LEU A 90 9.39 -11.77 -6.59
N ASP A 91 10.52 -12.15 -7.18
CA ASP A 91 10.68 -12.20 -8.63
C ASP A 91 9.59 -13.08 -9.28
N GLY A 92 8.99 -12.57 -10.36
CA GLY A 92 7.87 -13.21 -11.07
C GLY A 92 6.51 -13.21 -10.35
N CYS A 93 6.43 -12.85 -9.07
CA CYS A 93 5.20 -12.92 -8.30
C CYS A 93 4.23 -11.76 -8.62
N LEU A 94 2.93 -12.04 -8.52
CA LEU A 94 1.93 -11.00 -8.26
C LEU A 94 1.90 -10.77 -6.74
N VAL A 95 2.23 -9.57 -6.30
CA VAL A 95 2.50 -9.28 -4.89
C VAL A 95 1.37 -8.48 -4.28
N PHE A 96 0.96 -8.86 -3.08
CA PHE A 96 0.00 -8.14 -2.26
C PHE A 96 0.67 -7.69 -0.96
N SER A 97 0.99 -6.41 -0.85
CA SER A 97 1.68 -5.83 0.31
C SER A 97 0.72 -4.99 1.14
N MET A 98 0.67 -5.22 2.45
CA MET A 98 -0.29 -4.56 3.34
C MET A 98 0.41 -3.54 4.25
N HIS A 99 -0.17 -2.35 4.27
CA HIS A 99 0.27 -1.19 5.03
C HIS A 99 -0.87 -0.59 5.86
N SER A 100 -0.53 0.37 6.70
CA SER A 100 -1.50 1.26 7.34
C SER A 100 -0.98 2.69 7.36
N THR A 101 -1.91 3.64 7.49
CA THR A 101 -1.61 5.06 7.31
C THR A 101 -2.11 5.89 8.50
N GLN A 102 -1.69 7.15 8.57
CA GLN A 102 -2.26 8.15 9.47
C GLN A 102 -3.23 9.11 8.75
N SER A 103 -3.49 8.90 7.46
CA SER A 103 -4.23 9.85 6.61
C SER A 103 -5.71 9.51 6.40
N TYR A 104 -6.09 8.25 6.52
CA TYR A 104 -7.40 7.78 6.07
C TYR A 104 -7.85 6.58 6.91
N ASP A 105 -9.14 6.54 7.25
CA ASP A 105 -9.76 5.48 8.04
C ASP A 105 -10.29 4.32 7.20
N GLY A 106 -10.63 4.60 5.94
CA GLY A 106 -11.01 3.61 4.93
C GLY A 106 -9.82 2.85 4.32
N THR A 107 -10.08 2.14 3.23
CA THR A 107 -9.09 1.29 2.54
C THR A 107 -8.85 1.78 1.13
N PHE A 108 -7.60 1.76 0.68
CA PHE A 108 -7.29 2.05 -0.73
C PHE A 108 -6.08 1.26 -1.20
N ALA A 109 -6.00 1.02 -2.50
CA ALA A 109 -4.87 0.33 -3.13
C ALA A 109 -3.94 1.33 -3.82
N LEU A 110 -2.64 1.04 -3.80
CA LEU A 110 -1.62 1.70 -4.61
C LEU A 110 -1.02 0.69 -5.60
N ILE A 111 -0.80 1.16 -6.81
CA ILE A 111 -0.21 0.40 -7.91
C ILE A 111 0.80 1.28 -8.65
N HIS A 112 1.68 0.66 -9.44
CA HIS A 112 2.51 1.37 -10.41
C HIS A 112 2.05 1.01 -11.82
N GLU A 113 1.17 1.87 -12.36
CA GLU A 113 0.41 1.65 -13.59
C GLU A 113 -0.59 0.47 -13.55
N PRO A 114 -1.70 0.55 -14.29
CA PRO A 114 -2.66 -0.56 -14.40
C PRO A 114 -2.11 -1.67 -15.30
N ASP A 115 -1.37 -2.61 -14.70
CA ASP A 115 -0.89 -3.83 -15.36
C ASP A 115 -2.00 -4.87 -15.58
N ALA A 116 -1.87 -5.72 -16.60
CA ALA A 116 -2.87 -6.73 -16.98
C ALA A 116 -3.05 -7.85 -15.93
N ARG A 117 -2.04 -8.12 -15.08
CA ARG A 117 -2.16 -9.06 -13.94
C ARG A 117 -2.78 -8.40 -12.72
N VAL A 118 -2.55 -7.10 -12.55
CA VAL A 118 -3.01 -6.32 -11.39
C VAL A 118 -4.49 -5.96 -11.50
N ARG A 119 -4.91 -5.46 -12.66
CA ARG A 119 -6.28 -4.95 -12.88
C ARG A 119 -7.41 -5.93 -12.53
N PRO A 120 -7.38 -7.22 -12.93
CA PRO A 120 -8.45 -8.15 -12.59
C PRO A 120 -8.63 -8.36 -11.09
N VAL A 121 -7.58 -8.13 -10.29
CA VAL A 121 -7.65 -8.26 -8.83
C VAL A 121 -8.30 -7.04 -8.19
N LEU A 122 -7.99 -5.82 -8.67
CA LEU A 122 -8.44 -4.58 -8.05
C LEU A 122 -9.96 -4.47 -7.93
N LYS A 123 -10.72 -5.03 -8.89
CA LYS A 123 -12.19 -5.01 -8.88
C LYS A 123 -12.81 -5.90 -7.80
N HIS A 124 -12.03 -6.84 -7.26
CA HIS A 124 -12.48 -7.76 -6.23
C HIS A 124 -12.12 -7.27 -4.81
N LEU A 125 -11.29 -6.23 -4.69
CA LEU A 125 -10.89 -5.69 -3.40
C LEU A 125 -11.91 -4.68 -2.88
N SER A 126 -12.24 -4.79 -1.59
CA SER A 126 -13.07 -3.83 -0.86
C SER A 126 -12.24 -2.58 -0.53
N VAL A 127 -11.95 -1.78 -1.55
CA VAL A 127 -11.22 -0.50 -1.46
C VAL A 127 -12.07 0.67 -1.96
N ASP A 128 -11.92 1.81 -1.30
CA ASP A 128 -12.61 3.06 -1.62
C ASP A 128 -12.02 3.74 -2.88
N ALA A 129 -10.74 3.48 -3.17
CA ALA A 129 -10.01 4.04 -4.30
C ALA A 129 -8.80 3.18 -4.71
N VAL A 130 -8.36 3.38 -5.96
CA VAL A 130 -7.05 2.93 -6.46
C VAL A 130 -6.20 4.15 -6.83
N VAL A 131 -4.93 4.12 -6.46
CA VAL A 131 -3.95 5.18 -6.71
C VAL A 131 -2.80 4.63 -7.54
N ASP A 132 -2.65 5.14 -8.75
CA ASP A 132 -1.43 4.98 -9.53
C ASP A 132 -0.36 5.94 -8.99
N VAL A 133 0.74 5.39 -8.49
CA VAL A 133 1.82 6.17 -7.89
C VAL A 133 2.63 6.93 -8.94
N GLY A 134 2.57 6.54 -10.21
CA GLY A 134 3.33 7.15 -11.30
C GLY A 134 4.81 7.28 -10.95
N SER A 135 5.40 8.46 -11.18
CA SER A 135 6.81 8.75 -10.86
C SER A 135 7.12 8.86 -9.36
N HIS A 136 6.18 8.59 -8.47
CA HIS A 136 6.39 8.60 -7.01
C HIS A 136 6.64 7.17 -6.47
N SER A 137 7.21 6.30 -7.30
CA SER A 137 7.61 4.93 -6.94
C SER A 137 9.01 4.83 -6.37
N ASP A 138 9.86 5.87 -6.51
CA ASP A 138 11.29 5.83 -6.17
C ASP A 138 11.58 5.14 -4.83
N GLY A 139 12.34 4.05 -4.91
CA GLY A 139 12.82 3.24 -3.78
C GLY A 139 11.76 2.33 -3.16
N ARG A 140 10.53 2.32 -3.66
CA ARG A 140 9.43 1.48 -3.17
C ARG A 140 9.46 0.10 -3.80
N LEU A 141 8.67 -0.81 -3.24
CA LEU A 141 8.57 -2.18 -3.73
C LEU A 141 8.19 -2.27 -5.21
N PHE A 142 7.43 -1.30 -5.74
CA PHE A 142 7.08 -1.21 -7.17
C PHE A 142 8.29 -1.16 -8.12
N ASP A 143 9.41 -0.54 -7.71
CA ASP A 143 10.62 -0.43 -8.53
C ASP A 143 11.29 -1.80 -8.74
N ALA A 144 11.13 -2.69 -7.77
CA ALA A 144 11.62 -4.06 -7.84
C ALA A 144 10.59 -5.00 -8.49
N VAL A 145 9.31 -4.84 -8.14
CA VAL A 145 8.22 -5.73 -8.55
C VAL A 145 7.03 -4.89 -9.01
N PRO A 146 6.93 -4.55 -10.31
CA PRO A 146 5.86 -3.70 -10.84
C PRO A 146 4.46 -4.30 -10.67
N THR A 147 4.36 -5.63 -10.57
CA THR A 147 3.12 -6.38 -10.31
C THR A 147 2.73 -6.39 -8.84
N THR A 148 3.09 -5.36 -8.08
CA THR A 148 2.69 -5.20 -6.68
C THR A 148 1.37 -4.44 -6.59
N ILE A 149 0.50 -4.90 -5.69
CA ILE A 149 -0.65 -4.19 -5.18
C ILE A 149 -0.35 -3.90 -3.72
N GLU A 150 -0.07 -2.64 -3.39
CA GLU A 150 0.00 -2.21 -1.99
C GLU A 150 -1.40 -1.81 -1.53
N VAL A 151 -1.79 -2.14 -0.30
CA VAL A 151 -3.05 -1.65 0.29
C VAL A 151 -2.79 -0.92 1.59
N GLU A 152 -3.46 0.21 1.75
CA GLU A 152 -3.54 0.94 3.00
C GLU A 152 -4.81 0.52 3.71
N CYS A 153 -4.65 -0.09 4.88
CA CYS A 153 -5.73 -0.80 5.56
C CYS A 153 -6.53 0.08 6.54
N GLY A 154 -6.21 1.37 6.62
CA GLY A 154 -6.80 2.34 7.54
C GLY A 154 -5.79 2.83 8.59
N TYR A 155 -6.28 3.33 9.72
CA TYR A 155 -5.42 3.96 10.72
C TYR A 155 -4.42 2.98 11.36
N GLN A 156 -3.15 3.36 11.33
CA GLN A 156 -2.04 2.62 11.94
C GLN A 156 -2.30 2.32 13.42
N GLY A 157 -2.00 1.07 13.81
CA GLY A 157 -2.19 0.57 15.17
C GLY A 157 -3.65 0.32 15.58
N SER A 158 -4.63 0.52 14.69
CA SER A 158 -6.04 0.24 15.00
C SER A 158 -6.42 -1.23 14.78
N ASP A 159 -7.37 -1.72 15.58
CA ASP A 159 -7.98 -3.05 15.38
C ASP A 159 -8.68 -3.12 14.01
N GLN A 160 -9.32 -2.02 13.60
CA GLN A 160 -10.01 -1.92 12.32
C GLN A 160 -9.05 -2.14 11.14
N ALA A 161 -7.83 -1.61 11.21
CA ALA A 161 -6.83 -1.85 10.17
C ALA A 161 -6.44 -3.34 10.06
N THR A 162 -6.37 -4.05 11.19
CA THR A 162 -6.11 -5.50 11.19
C THR A 162 -7.27 -6.30 10.58
N GLU A 163 -8.51 -5.92 10.88
CA GLU A 163 -9.69 -6.55 10.27
C GLU A 163 -9.78 -6.27 8.77
N ASN A 164 -9.49 -5.03 8.36
CA ASN A 164 -9.42 -4.65 6.95
C ASN A 164 -8.31 -5.43 6.21
N ALA A 165 -7.11 -5.53 6.77
CA ALA A 165 -6.01 -6.31 6.18
C ALA A 165 -6.37 -7.79 6.03
N SER A 166 -7.00 -8.38 7.05
CA SER A 166 -7.45 -9.78 7.00
C SER A 166 -8.50 -10.02 5.91
N ARG A 167 -9.45 -9.08 5.76
CA ARG A 167 -10.46 -9.12 4.69
C ARG A 167 -9.81 -9.00 3.32
N LEU A 168 -9.01 -7.95 3.09
CA LEU A 168 -8.38 -7.66 1.81
C LEU A 168 -7.43 -8.79 1.37
N LEU A 169 -6.71 -9.43 2.31
CA LEU A 169 -5.91 -10.62 2.03
C LEU A 169 -6.79 -11.75 1.47
N ARG A 170 -7.92 -12.06 2.10
CA ARG A 170 -8.84 -13.11 1.61
C ARG A 170 -9.43 -12.77 0.24
N GLU A 171 -9.79 -11.51 0.03
CA GLU A 171 -10.28 -11.02 -1.25
C GLU A 171 -9.21 -11.15 -2.36
N PHE A 172 -7.95 -10.83 -2.06
CA PHE A 172 -6.82 -11.07 -2.96
C PHE A 172 -6.67 -12.56 -3.31
N LEU A 173 -6.71 -13.45 -2.31
CA LEU A 173 -6.63 -14.89 -2.54
C LEU A 173 -7.82 -15.41 -3.38
N GLY A 174 -9.02 -14.88 -3.15
CA GLY A 174 -10.22 -15.21 -3.94
C GLY A 174 -10.14 -14.71 -5.38
N ALA A 175 -9.69 -13.47 -5.58
CA ALA A 175 -9.52 -12.85 -6.90
C ALA A 175 -8.48 -13.55 -7.76
N THR A 176 -7.42 -14.07 -7.15
CA THR A 176 -6.33 -14.80 -7.82
C THR A 176 -6.62 -16.29 -7.99
N GLY A 177 -7.74 -16.77 -7.45
CA GLY A 177 -8.13 -18.18 -7.48
C GLY A 177 -7.26 -19.10 -6.60
N ALA A 178 -6.45 -18.54 -5.71
CA ALA A 178 -5.77 -19.32 -4.67
C ALA A 178 -6.76 -19.82 -3.61
N LEU A 179 -7.85 -19.07 -3.38
CA LEU A 179 -8.92 -19.44 -2.46
C LEU A 179 -10.29 -19.12 -3.09
N PRO A 180 -10.73 -19.84 -4.16
CA PRO A 180 -11.86 -19.45 -5.01
C PRO A 180 -13.19 -19.22 -4.29
N GLN A 181 -13.41 -19.88 -3.15
CA GLN A 181 -14.60 -19.71 -2.31
C GLN A 181 -14.68 -18.32 -1.65
N GLU A 182 -13.57 -17.60 -1.50
CA GLU A 182 -13.52 -16.23 -0.98
C GLU A 182 -13.67 -15.19 -2.11
N ARG A 183 -13.90 -15.62 -3.36
CA ARG A 183 -14.04 -14.68 -4.47
C ARG A 183 -15.28 -13.81 -4.28
N THR A 184 -15.05 -12.50 -4.24
CA THR A 184 -16.08 -11.47 -4.13
C THR A 184 -16.68 -11.12 -5.50
N PRO A 185 -17.89 -10.56 -5.55
CA PRO A 185 -18.39 -9.88 -6.75
C PRO A 185 -17.43 -8.76 -7.17
N GLU A 186 -17.36 -8.48 -8.47
CA GLU A 186 -16.65 -7.30 -8.95
C GLU A 186 -17.40 -6.04 -8.48
N ALA A 187 -16.65 -5.04 -8.03
CA ALA A 187 -17.18 -3.72 -7.71
C ALA A 187 -17.63 -3.02 -9.01
N ASP A 188 -18.82 -2.42 -8.99
CA ASP A 188 -19.38 -1.73 -10.15
C ASP A 188 -18.53 -0.53 -10.60
N SER A 189 -17.82 0.11 -9.66
CA SER A 189 -17.01 1.30 -9.90
C SER A 189 -16.03 1.51 -8.76
N VAL A 190 -14.72 1.49 -9.09
CA VAL A 190 -13.64 1.87 -8.16
C VAL A 190 -12.93 3.09 -8.74
N PRO A 191 -12.97 4.26 -8.08
CA PRO A 191 -12.27 5.46 -8.55
C PRO A 191 -10.77 5.23 -8.72
N LEU A 192 -10.22 5.68 -9.86
CA LEU A 192 -8.80 5.66 -10.15
C LEU A 192 -8.22 7.07 -10.08
N PHE A 193 -7.18 7.24 -9.30
CA PHE A 193 -6.40 8.46 -9.17
C PHE A 193 -4.96 8.25 -9.60
N ARG A 194 -4.26 9.30 -10.01
CA ARG A 194 -2.81 9.29 -10.23
C ARG A 194 -2.15 10.40 -9.42
N LEU A 195 -1.10 10.04 -8.68
CA LEU A 195 -0.30 11.01 -7.92
C LEU A 195 0.40 11.99 -8.86
N ASP A 196 0.46 13.26 -8.45
CA ASP A 196 1.00 14.35 -9.27
C ASP A 196 2.16 15.08 -8.59
N ARG A 197 1.98 15.62 -7.39
CA ARG A 197 3.08 16.25 -6.63
C ARG A 197 2.94 16.10 -5.12
N GLN A 198 4.07 16.15 -4.44
CA GLN A 198 4.11 16.28 -2.98
C GLN A 198 3.77 17.71 -2.54
N ILE A 199 3.07 17.83 -1.41
CA ILE A 199 2.85 19.10 -0.73
C ILE A 199 3.82 19.19 0.45
N PRO A 200 4.84 20.05 0.41
CA PRO A 200 5.81 20.17 1.50
C PRO A 200 5.19 20.77 2.76
N LYS A 201 5.80 20.46 3.90
CA LYS A 201 5.57 21.12 5.18
C LYS A 201 6.66 22.16 5.42
N ASP A 202 6.24 23.40 5.67
CA ASP A 202 7.12 24.39 6.28
C ASP A 202 7.40 23.98 7.73
N GLU A 203 8.59 24.29 8.24
CA GLU A 203 8.93 24.06 9.65
C GLU A 203 7.96 24.82 10.56
N ALA A 204 7.22 24.07 11.38
CA ALA A 204 6.23 24.61 12.32
C ALA A 204 6.14 23.75 13.59
N SER A 205 5.56 24.32 14.65
CA SER A 205 5.36 23.62 15.92
C SER A 205 4.12 22.70 15.94
N SER A 206 3.16 22.96 15.06
CA SER A 206 1.93 22.20 14.93
C SER A 206 1.43 22.18 13.49
N TYR A 207 0.79 21.08 13.11
CA TYR A 207 0.19 20.89 11.80
C TYR A 207 -1.27 20.48 11.91
N ALA A 208 -2.09 20.93 10.95
CA ALA A 208 -3.46 20.50 10.77
C ALA A 208 -3.75 20.19 9.30
N VAL A 209 -4.65 19.24 9.05
CA VAL A 209 -5.21 18.93 7.73
C VAL A 209 -6.72 18.96 7.87
N TYR A 210 -7.37 19.72 7.00
CA TYR A 210 -8.83 19.89 6.95
C TYR A 210 -9.44 19.13 5.78
N ALA A 211 -8.65 18.90 4.74
CA ALA A 211 -9.05 18.14 3.57
C ALA A 211 -9.30 16.66 3.89
N SER A 212 -10.35 16.10 3.29
CA SER A 212 -10.58 14.66 3.24
C SER A 212 -9.82 14.05 2.07
N ASN A 213 -9.12 12.94 2.30
CA ASN A 213 -8.49 12.19 1.21
C ASN A 213 -9.57 11.71 0.21
N PHE A 214 -9.24 11.77 -1.08
CA PHE A 214 -10.10 11.44 -2.22
C PHE A 214 -11.31 12.36 -2.48
N GLU A 215 -11.50 13.44 -1.68
CA GLU A 215 -12.47 14.50 -1.98
C GLU A 215 -11.77 15.69 -2.65
N GLN A 216 -12.39 16.31 -3.65
CA GLN A 216 -11.75 17.40 -4.38
C GLN A 216 -11.66 18.67 -3.51
N VAL A 217 -10.45 19.22 -3.40
CA VAL A 217 -10.19 20.55 -2.83
C VAL A 217 -10.29 21.58 -3.95
N ALA A 218 -11.05 22.65 -3.75
CA ALA A 218 -11.23 23.71 -4.76
C ALA A 218 -10.10 24.74 -4.73
N GLU A 219 -9.88 25.44 -5.86
CA GLU A 219 -8.96 26.58 -5.91
C GLU A 219 -9.33 27.64 -4.85
N GLY A 220 -8.33 28.09 -4.09
CA GLY A 220 -8.47 29.04 -3.00
C GLY A 220 -8.98 28.46 -1.68
N GLU A 221 -9.29 27.16 -1.62
CA GLU A 221 -9.73 26.49 -0.40
C GLU A 221 -8.56 26.20 0.56
N PRO A 222 -8.63 26.60 1.84
CA PRO A 222 -7.68 26.16 2.86
C PRO A 222 -7.83 24.67 3.14
N PHE A 223 -6.76 23.90 2.98
CA PHE A 223 -6.80 22.44 3.15
C PHE A 223 -5.89 21.93 4.28
N ALA A 224 -4.92 22.72 4.71
CA ALA A 224 -4.00 22.41 5.79
C ALA A 224 -3.52 23.69 6.49
N ALA A 225 -2.81 23.54 7.61
CA ALA A 225 -2.15 24.64 8.29
C ALA A 225 -0.84 24.19 8.94
N ALA A 226 0.10 25.13 9.04
CA ALA A 226 1.35 25.03 9.77
C ALA A 226 1.41 26.21 10.75
N ASP A 227 1.32 25.92 12.06
CA ASP A 227 0.98 26.89 13.11
C ASP A 227 -0.27 27.72 12.73
N ASP A 228 -0.19 29.05 12.78
CA ASP A 228 -1.30 29.97 12.44
C ASP A 228 -1.40 30.27 10.93
N ARG A 229 -0.60 29.62 10.08
CA ARG A 229 -0.59 29.87 8.63
C ARG A 229 -1.37 28.79 7.89
N GLU A 230 -2.47 29.20 7.28
CA GLU A 230 -3.22 28.33 6.37
C GLU A 230 -2.46 28.08 5.06
N VAL A 231 -2.56 26.86 4.58
CA VAL A 231 -2.12 26.43 3.25
C VAL A 231 -3.36 26.30 2.38
N THR A 232 -3.42 27.09 1.32
CA THR A 232 -4.54 27.15 0.37
C THR A 232 -4.19 26.50 -0.94
N ALA A 233 -5.17 25.89 -1.60
CA ALA A 233 -4.97 25.28 -2.91
C ALA A 233 -4.81 26.35 -4.01
N ASP A 234 -3.70 26.31 -4.75
CA ASP A 234 -3.50 27.19 -5.92
C ASP A 234 -4.31 26.73 -7.14
N GLU A 235 -4.72 25.46 -7.17
CA GLU A 235 -5.50 24.83 -8.24
C GLU A 235 -6.31 23.66 -7.65
N PRO A 236 -7.38 23.19 -8.30
CA PRO A 236 -8.15 22.06 -7.79
C PRO A 236 -7.36 20.74 -7.83
N PHE A 237 -7.43 19.94 -6.76
CA PHE A 237 -6.77 18.64 -6.71
C PHE A 237 -7.49 17.65 -5.78
N TYR A 238 -7.10 16.38 -5.84
CA TYR A 238 -7.56 15.36 -4.88
C TYR A 238 -6.42 15.01 -3.90
N PRO A 239 -6.60 15.20 -2.58
CA PRO A 239 -5.62 14.81 -1.58
C PRO A 239 -5.48 13.29 -1.50
N VAL A 240 -4.24 12.80 -1.45
CA VAL A 240 -3.93 11.39 -1.21
C VAL A 240 -2.81 11.28 -0.19
N LEU A 241 -2.95 10.34 0.77
CA LEU A 241 -2.02 10.17 1.88
C LEU A 241 -1.78 11.46 2.68
N MET A 242 -2.77 12.36 2.70
CA MET A 242 -2.65 13.67 3.33
C MET A 242 -2.94 13.58 4.83
N SER A 243 -1.97 13.95 5.67
CA SER A 243 -2.08 13.91 7.12
C SER A 243 -1.14 14.92 7.80
N PRO A 244 -1.46 15.39 9.01
CA PRO A 244 -0.62 16.34 9.73
C PRO A 244 0.70 15.71 10.22
N TYR A 245 0.73 14.41 10.51
CA TYR A 245 1.90 13.76 11.15
C TYR A 245 2.33 12.43 10.52
N GLY A 246 1.74 12.01 9.39
CA GLY A 246 2.13 10.76 8.71
C GLY A 246 3.50 10.83 8.03
N TYR A 247 3.91 11.99 7.52
CA TYR A 247 5.27 12.24 7.04
C TYR A 247 5.89 13.44 7.74
N GLU A 248 7.20 13.39 7.94
CA GLU A 248 7.96 14.44 8.62
C GLU A 248 7.94 15.76 7.83
N THR A 249 8.19 15.72 6.52
CA THR A 249 8.47 16.90 5.69
C THR A 249 7.40 17.22 4.66
N VAL A 250 6.36 16.40 4.54
CA VAL A 250 5.27 16.60 3.56
C VAL A 250 3.90 16.38 4.21
N PHE A 251 2.87 17.10 3.76
CA PHE A 251 1.50 16.84 4.16
C PHE A 251 0.96 15.58 3.50
N GLY A 252 1.32 15.35 2.24
CA GLY A 252 0.83 14.25 1.42
C GLY A 252 1.01 14.61 -0.05
N TYR A 253 0.12 14.10 -0.89
CA TYR A 253 0.20 14.24 -2.33
C TYR A 253 -1.07 14.89 -2.89
N THR A 254 -0.90 15.64 -3.98
CA THR A 254 -1.99 15.93 -4.90
C THR A 254 -2.16 14.75 -5.86
N ALA A 255 -3.38 14.55 -6.34
CA ALA A 255 -3.69 13.58 -7.36
C ALA A 255 -4.73 14.11 -8.36
N GLN A 256 -4.71 13.51 -9.56
CA GLN A 256 -5.72 13.70 -10.59
C GLN A 256 -6.65 12.48 -10.62
N ARG A 257 -7.96 12.71 -10.69
CA ARG A 257 -8.94 11.63 -10.91
C ARG A 257 -8.95 11.27 -12.39
N LEU A 258 -8.59 10.03 -12.69
CA LEU A 258 -8.52 9.52 -14.06
C LEU A 258 -9.84 8.93 -14.55
N GLY A 259 -10.71 8.52 -13.64
CA GLY A 259 -11.97 7.83 -13.95
C GLY A 259 -12.21 6.71 -12.94
N THR A 260 -12.49 5.53 -13.45
CA THR A 260 -12.65 4.28 -12.68
C THR A 260 -11.74 3.18 -13.23
N VAL A 261 -11.45 2.15 -12.43
CA VAL A 261 -10.69 0.97 -12.89
C VAL A 261 -11.37 0.30 -14.09
N GLU A 262 -12.70 0.23 -14.11
CA GLU A 262 -13.50 -0.33 -15.21
C GLU A 262 -13.32 0.42 -16.53
N GLU A 263 -13.34 1.76 -16.50
CA GLU A 263 -13.15 2.58 -17.71
C GLU A 263 -11.74 2.41 -18.30
N PHE A 264 -10.73 2.16 -17.45
CA PHE A 264 -9.37 1.91 -17.87
C PHE A 264 -9.16 0.52 -18.49
N ASP A 265 -9.95 -0.48 -18.08
CA ASP A 265 -9.94 -1.80 -18.71
C ASP A 265 -10.40 -1.73 -20.16
N GLN A 266 -11.47 -0.99 -20.43
CA GLN A 266 -12.07 -0.88 -21.76
C GLN A 266 -11.19 -0.13 -22.77
N LEU A 267 -10.20 0.64 -22.31
CA LEU A 267 -9.27 1.39 -23.18
C LEU A 267 -8.00 0.61 -23.54
N ALA A 268 -7.73 -0.50 -22.84
CA ALA A 268 -6.52 -1.28 -23.00
C ALA A 268 -6.72 -2.60 -23.79
N GLU A 269 -7.97 -2.93 -24.13
CA GLU A 269 -8.36 -3.99 -25.08
C GLU A 269 -8.40 -3.49 -26.53
#